data_AF-Q1AZU1-F1
#
_entry.id   AF-Q1AZU1-F1
#
_cell.length_a   1.000
_cell.length_b   1.000
_cell.length_c   1.000
_cell.angle_alpha   90.00
_cell.angle_beta   90.00
_cell.angle_gamma   90.00
#
_symmetry.space_group_name_H-M   'P 1'
#
loop_
_entity.id
_entity.type
_entity.pdbx_description
1 polymer ?
#
loop_
_entity_poly.entity_id
_entity_poly.type
_entity_poly.pdbx_seq_one_letter_code
_entity_poly.pdbx_strand_id
1 'polypeptide(L)' 'MTESVFESVAERYERAAGELERAAEHLRATAARFRDRDVPRGCAQALAAQGRLRGAQRLLDELAALHASRAAPDL' A
#
# COMPACT_ATOMS: atom_id res chain seq x y z
N MET A 1 13.91 23.13 1.53
CA MET A 1 13.89 21.66 1.32
C MET A 1 14.82 21.35 0.17
N THR A 2 15.67 20.35 0.31
CA THR A 2 16.55 19.90 -0.77
C THR A 2 15.75 19.06 -1.77
N GLU A 3 16.15 19.05 -3.04
CA GLU A 3 15.58 18.23 -4.12
C GLU A 3 15.41 16.76 -3.70
N SER A 4 16.36 16.24 -2.92
CA SER A 4 16.34 14.91 -2.31
C SER A 4 15.11 14.63 -1.43
N VAL A 5 14.52 15.63 -0.76
CA VAL A 5 13.33 15.41 0.08
C VAL A 5 12.09 15.18 -0.77
N PHE A 6 11.94 15.91 -1.88
CA PHE A 6 10.79 15.76 -2.77
C PHE A 6 10.85 14.41 -3.50
N GLU A 7 12.02 14.03 -3.99
CA GLU A 7 12.22 12.72 -4.62
C GLU A 7 11.90 11.58 -3.65
N SER A 8 12.36 11.68 -2.41
CA SER A 8 12.07 10.67 -1.38
C SER A 8 10.58 10.57 -1.04
N VAL A 9 9.81 11.66 -1.14
CA VAL A 9 8.35 11.65 -0.96
C VAL A 9 7.67 11.01 -2.16
N ALA A 10 8.09 11.36 -3.39
CA ALA A 10 7.57 10.78 -4.61
C ALA A 10 7.77 9.25 -4.64
N GLU A 11 8.98 8.77 -4.34
CA GLU A 11 9.26 7.33 -4.26
C GLU A 11 8.34 6.60 -3.27
N ARG A 12 7.99 7.22 -2.14
CA ARG A 12 7.07 6.59 -1.17
C ARG A 12 5.66 6.46 -1.72
N TYR A 13 5.16 7.47 -2.44
CA TYR A 13 3.87 7.39 -3.12
C TYR A 13 3.87 6.34 -4.22
N GLU A 14 4.93 6.26 -5.04
CA GLU A 14 5.07 5.24 -6.08
C GLU A 14 5.10 3.83 -5.47
N ARG A 15 5.85 3.63 -4.38
CA ARG A 15 5.87 2.37 -3.64
C ARG A 15 4.49 2.03 -3.07
N ALA A 16 3.77 3.00 -2.51
CA ALA A 16 2.42 2.79 -1.99
C ALA A 16 1.45 2.38 -3.10
N ALA A 17 1.51 3.04 -4.26
CA ALA A 17 0.74 2.67 -5.45
C ALA A 17 1.05 1.24 -5.90
N GLY A 18 2.33 0.87 -5.99
CA GLY A 18 2.74 -0.49 -6.35
C GLY A 18 2.26 -1.57 -5.38
N GLU A 19 2.20 -1.28 -4.08
CA GLU A 19 1.60 -2.19 -3.10
C GLU A 19 0.07 -2.33 -3.33
N LEU A 20 -0.65 -1.24 -3.62
CA LEU A 20 -2.09 -1.29 -3.92
C LEU A 20 -2.40 -2.06 -5.21
N GLU A 21 -1.60 -1.88 -6.25
CA GLU A 21 -1.75 -2.63 -7.51
C GLU A 21 -1.60 -4.13 -7.30
N ARG A 22 -0.56 -4.55 -6.56
CA ARG A 22 -0.34 -5.95 -6.18
C ARG A 22 -1.47 -6.48 -5.30
N ALA A 23 -2.01 -5.66 -4.39
CA ALA A 23 -3.19 -6.04 -3.62
C ALA A 23 -4.38 -6.34 -4.53
N ALA A 24 -4.64 -5.48 -5.51
CA ALA A 24 -5.72 -5.67 -6.49
C ALA A 24 -5.52 -6.94 -7.33
N GLU A 25 -4.29 -7.25 -7.75
CA GLU A 25 -3.95 -8.49 -8.44
C GLU A 25 -4.26 -9.73 -7.58
N HIS A 26 -3.84 -9.74 -6.32
CA HIS A 26 -4.13 -10.83 -5.39
C HIS A 26 -5.64 -11.02 -5.16
N LEU A 27 -6.41 -9.94 -5.09
CA LEU A 27 -7.87 -10.00 -4.97
C LEU A 27 -8.54 -10.58 -6.22
N ARG A 28 -8.10 -10.17 -7.42
CA ARG A 28 -8.59 -10.76 -8.69
C ARG A 28 -8.25 -12.25 -8.77
N ALA A 29 -7.04 -12.64 -8.40
CA ALA A 29 -6.62 -14.04 -8.34
C ALA A 29 -7.43 -14.84 -7.32
N THR A 30 -7.69 -14.28 -6.14
CA THR A 30 -8.56 -14.86 -5.11
C THR A 30 -9.94 -15.15 -5.68
N ALA A 31 -10.57 -14.16 -6.33
CA ALA A 31 -11.89 -14.34 -6.94
C ALA A 31 -11.90 -15.45 -8.00
N ALA A 32 -10.86 -15.56 -8.83
CA ALA A 32 -10.73 -16.65 -9.79
C ALA A 32 -10.66 -18.02 -9.08
N ARG A 33 -9.82 -18.16 -8.04
CA ARG A 33 -9.69 -19.40 -7.25
C ARG A 33 -11.00 -19.83 -6.61
N PHE A 34 -11.78 -18.89 -6.08
CA PHE A 34 -13.09 -19.21 -5.51
C PHE A 34 -14.11 -19.66 -6.57
N ARG A 35 -14.08 -19.10 -7.79
CA ARG A 35 -14.90 -19.60 -8.91
C ARG A 35 -14.52 -21.03 -9.29
N ASP A 36 -13.23 -21.34 -9.23
CA ASP A 36 -12.68 -22.69 -9.50
C ASP A 36 -12.84 -23.65 -8.31
N ARG A 37 -13.44 -23.21 -7.19
CA ARG A 37 -13.57 -23.95 -5.92
C ARG A 37 -12.24 -24.37 -5.28
N ASP A 38 -11.13 -23.71 -5.66
CA ASP A 38 -9.80 -23.87 -5.05
C ASP A 38 -9.67 -22.98 -3.80
N VAL A 39 -10.42 -23.32 -2.76
CA VAL A 39 -10.58 -22.51 -1.54
C VAL A 39 -9.25 -22.28 -0.81
N PRO A 40 -8.39 -23.29 -0.55
CA PRO A 40 -7.15 -23.06 0.20
C PRO A 40 -6.22 -22.05 -0.47
N ARG A 41 -6.07 -22.13 -1.80
CA ARG A 41 -5.25 -21.17 -2.54
C ARG A 41 -5.91 -19.80 -2.63
N GLY A 42 -7.24 -19.75 -2.73
CA GLY A 42 -8.00 -18.51 -2.63
C GLY A 42 -7.73 -17.76 -1.31
N CYS A 43 -7.82 -18.45 -0.18
CA CYS A 43 -7.54 -17.86 1.13
C CYS A 43 -6.09 -17.36 1.26
N ALA A 44 -5.11 -18.11 0.75
CA ALA A 44 -3.71 -17.68 0.77
C ALA A 44 -3.50 -16.36 -0.01
N GLN A 45 -4.14 -16.22 -1.18
CA GLN A 45 -4.09 -14.99 -1.98
C GLN A 45 -4.82 -13.83 -1.29
N ALA A 46 -5.94 -14.09 -0.63
CA ALA A 46 -6.66 -13.07 0.14
C ALA A 46 -5.79 -12.49 1.28
N LEU A 47 -5.06 -13.36 2.00
CA LEU A 47 -4.14 -12.94 3.05
C LEU A 47 -2.94 -12.17 2.48
N ALA A 48 -2.44 -12.55 1.30
CA ALA A 48 -1.39 -11.81 0.61
C ALA A 48 -1.86 -10.39 0.25
N ALA A 49 -3.09 -10.24 -0.28
CA ALA A 49 -3.69 -8.94 -0.56
C ALA A 49 -3.75 -8.06 0.71
N GLN A 50 -4.17 -8.63 1.84
CA GLN A 50 -4.23 -7.90 3.11
C GLN A 50 -2.84 -7.43 3.57
N GLY A 51 -1.79 -8.23 3.35
CA GLY A 51 -0.41 -7.83 3.62
C GLY A 51 0.01 -6.62 2.78
N ARG A 52 -0.34 -6.61 1.49
CA ARG A 52 -0.09 -5.49 0.56
C ARG A 52 -0.82 -4.21 0.97
N LEU A 53 -2.10 -4.30 1.34
CA LEU A 53 -2.88 -3.16 1.85
C LEU A 53 -2.22 -2.54 3.09
N ARG A 54 -1.78 -3.37 4.04
CA ARG A 54 -1.03 -2.89 5.22
C ARG A 54 0.31 -2.26 4.86
N GLY A 55 0.98 -2.77 3.83
CA GLY A 55 2.20 -2.18 3.28
C GLY A 55 1.97 -0.76 2.77
N ALA A 56 0.96 -0.58 1.92
CA ALA A 56 0.56 0.73 1.41
C ALA A 56 0.14 1.69 2.53
N GLN A 57 -0.69 1.24 3.48
CA GLN A 57 -1.14 2.07 4.60
C GLN A 57 0.03 2.61 5.41
N ARG A 58 1.01 1.75 5.75
CA ARG A 58 2.21 2.17 6.50
C ARG A 58 3.01 3.25 5.77
N LEU A 59 3.19 3.14 4.45
CA LEU A 59 3.88 4.17 3.67
C LEU A 59 3.12 5.50 3.71
N LEU A 60 1.80 5.46 3.64
CA LEU A 60 0.95 6.65 3.74
C LEU A 60 0.97 7.25 5.15
N ASP A 61 1.01 6.42 6.19
CA ASP A 61 1.12 6.87 7.58
C ASP A 61 2.48 7.55 7.84
N GLU A 62 3.57 7.01 7.29
CA GLU A 62 4.90 7.63 7.35
C GLU A 62 4.92 9.01 6.66
N LEU A 63 4.26 9.13 5.50
CA LEU A 63 4.11 10.40 4.80
C LEU A 63 3.25 11.38 5.60
N ALA A 64 2.13 10.93 6.17
CA ALA A 64 1.28 11.76 7.01
C ALA A 64 2.03 12.29 8.24
N ALA A 65 2.81 11.43 8.91
CA ALA A 65 3.65 11.83 10.05
C ALA A 65 4.72 12.86 9.62
N LEU A 66 5.37 12.64 8.47
CA LEU A 66 6.34 13.58 7.91
C LEU A 66 5.72 14.95 7.66
N HIS A 67 4.53 15.00 7.06
CA HIS A 67 3.83 16.26 6.80
C HIS A 67 3.33 16.93 8.08
N ALA A 68 2.78 16.16 9.02
CA ALA A 68 2.35 16.66 10.33
C ALA A 68 3.51 17.29 11.11
N SER A 69 4.69 16.68 11.09
CA SER A 69 5.90 17.23 11.76
C SER A 69 6.37 18.56 11.16
N ARG A 70 5.95 18.88 9.93
CA ARG A 70 6.33 20.10 9.20
C ARG A 70 5.23 21.15 9.18
N ALA A 71 4.00 20.78 9.51
CA ALA A 71 2.91 21.72 9.73
C ALA A 71 3.18 22.43 11.06
N ALA A 72 3.60 23.69 11.02
CA ALA A 72 3.55 24.53 12.20
C ALA A 72 2.07 24.75 12.56
N PRO A 73 1.65 24.61 13.83
CA PRO A 73 0.37 25.17 14.24
C PRO A 73 0.46 26.69 14.05
N ASP A 74 -0.47 27.26 13.28
CA ASP A 74 -0.61 28.72 13.18
C ASP A 74 -0.93 29.25 14.60
N LEU A 75 0.08 29.82 15.27
CA LEU A 75 -0.05 30.60 16.50
C LEU A 75 0.63 31.96 16.32
#